data_AF-A0A2P6PR33-F1
#
_entry.id   AF-A0A2P6PR33-F1
#
_cell.length_a   1.000
_cell.length_b   1.000
_cell.length_c   1.000
_cell.angle_alpha   90.00
_cell.angle_beta   90.00
_cell.angle_gamma   90.00
#
_symmetry.space_group_name_H-M   'P 1'
#
loop_
_entity.id
_entity.type
_entity.pdbx_description
1 polymer ?
#
loop_
_entity_poly.entity_id
_entity_poly.type
_entity_poly.pdbx_seq_one_letter_code
_entity_poly.pdbx_strand_id
1 'polypeptide(L)'
;MIARGALIKPWVFTEIKEQRHWDITSGERFNILKDYVRCGLEHWGSDTKGVETTRRFLLEWLSYTCRYVPVGLLDVIPQRLSWRPPSYFGRDDLETLMASDSATDWALLYSVRLSEMLLGKVPDGFTFAPKHKSNAYDRAENG
;
A
#
# COMPACT_ATOMS: atom_id res chain seq x y z
N MET A 1 -5.08 -6.69 20.80
CA MET A 1 -5.85 -6.69 19.54
C MET A 1 -5.03 -5.98 18.47
N ILE A 2 -4.87 -6.58 17.28
CA ILE A 2 -4.12 -6.00 16.15
C ILE A 2 -5.15 -5.61 15.09
N ALA A 3 -5.26 -4.31 14.78
CA ALA A 3 -6.18 -3.81 13.76
C ALA A 3 -5.40 -3.13 12.62
N ARG A 4 -5.02 -1.86 12.80
CA ARG A 4 -4.28 -1.09 11.78
C ARG A 4 -2.95 -1.72 11.36
N GLY A 5 -2.25 -2.36 12.30
CA GLY A 5 -0.98 -3.04 12.01
C GLY A 5 -1.11 -4.16 10.97
N ALA A 6 -2.25 -4.87 10.94
CA ALA A 6 -2.52 -5.90 9.94
C ALA A 6 -2.84 -5.31 8.55
N LEU A 7 -3.36 -4.08 8.48
CA LEU A 7 -3.57 -3.38 7.21
C LEU A 7 -2.25 -2.88 6.60
N ILE A 8 -1.32 -2.41 7.44
CA ILE A 8 0.00 -1.96 7.00
C ILE A 8 0.89 -3.16 6.63
N LYS A 9 0.86 -4.21 7.46
CA LYS A 9 1.70 -5.40 7.34
C LYS A 9 0.84 -6.68 7.45
N PRO A 10 0.30 -7.18 6.33
CA PRO A 10 -0.60 -8.35 6.31
C PRO A 10 0.03 -9.64 6.87
N TRP A 11 1.34 -9.81 6.73
CA TRP A 11 2.10 -10.97 7.23
C TRP A 11 2.49 -10.87 8.71
N VAL A 12 2.00 -9.85 9.44
CA VAL A 12 2.31 -9.67 10.88
C VAL A 12 1.91 -10.89 11.72
N PHE A 13 0.87 -11.64 11.32
CA PHE A 13 0.48 -12.86 12.01
C PHE A 13 1.52 -13.97 11.88
N THR A 14 2.17 -14.08 10.72
CA THR A 14 3.28 -15.01 10.52
C THR A 14 4.47 -14.64 11.38
N GLU A 15 4.84 -13.35 11.42
CA GLU A 15 5.92 -12.88 12.29
C GLU A 15 5.66 -13.15 13.78
N ILE A 16 4.42 -12.94 14.24
CA ILE A 16 4.04 -13.24 15.63
C ILE A 16 4.10 -14.74 15.90
N LYS A 17 3.58 -15.55 14.99
CA LYS A 17 3.59 -17.02 15.15
C LYS A 17 5.02 -17.58 15.15
N GLU A 18 5.86 -17.08 14.27
CA GLU A 18 7.23 -17.57 14.06
C GLU A 18 8.28 -16.82 14.91
N GLN A 19 7.86 -15.82 15.70
CA GLN A 19 8.73 -15.00 16.54
C GLN A 19 9.94 -14.42 15.78
N ARG A 20 9.73 -13.99 14.53
CA ARG A 20 10.78 -13.41 13.68
C ARG A 20 10.29 -12.18 12.94
N HIS A 21 11.23 -11.32 12.55
CA HIS A 21 10.97 -10.27 11.58
C HIS A 21 11.11 -10.83 10.17
N TRP A 22 10.14 -10.56 9.31
CA TRP A 22 10.14 -11.05 7.95
C TRP A 22 10.30 -9.88 6.99
N ASP A 23 11.50 -9.76 6.44
CA ASP A 23 11.84 -8.79 5.42
C ASP A 23 11.46 -9.32 4.03
N ILE A 24 10.18 -9.22 3.67
CA ILE A 24 9.72 -9.65 2.35
C ILE A 24 10.26 -8.75 1.25
N THR A 25 10.47 -9.33 0.08
CA THR A 25 10.83 -8.62 -1.16
C THR A 25 9.64 -7.84 -1.73
N SER A 26 9.93 -6.89 -2.61
CA SER A 26 8.93 -6.16 -3.37
C SER A 26 8.00 -7.08 -4.16
N GLY A 27 8.54 -8.13 -4.76
CA GLY A 27 7.79 -9.13 -5.54
C GLY A 27 6.84 -9.95 -4.68
N GLU A 28 7.28 -10.41 -3.50
CA GLU A 28 6.40 -11.09 -2.53
C GLU A 28 5.26 -10.16 -2.09
N ARG A 29 5.58 -8.89 -1.79
CA ARG A 29 4.56 -7.89 -1.44
C ARG A 29 3.58 -7.64 -2.58
N PHE A 30 4.06 -7.58 -3.82
CA PHE A 30 3.22 -7.40 -4.99
C PHE A 30 2.33 -8.62 -5.27
N ASN A 31 2.83 -9.84 -5.01
CA ASN A 31 2.02 -11.05 -5.12
C ASN A 31 0.85 -11.06 -4.13
N ILE A 32 1.01 -10.52 -2.92
CA ILE A 32 -0.10 -10.32 -1.98
C ILE A 32 -1.18 -9.40 -2.58
N LEU A 33 -0.78 -8.34 -3.30
CA LEU A 33 -1.73 -7.45 -3.98
C LEU A 33 -2.44 -8.15 -5.15
N LYS A 34 -1.73 -9.01 -5.90
CA LYS A 34 -2.35 -9.83 -6.95
C LYS A 34 -3.39 -10.79 -6.38
N ASP A 35 -3.07 -11.46 -5.28
CA ASP A 35 -3.98 -12.38 -4.62
C ASP A 35 -5.23 -11.64 -4.11
N TYR A 36 -5.05 -10.45 -3.54
CA TYR A 36 -6.17 -9.59 -3.14
C TYR A 36 -7.07 -9.21 -4.32
N VAL A 37 -6.47 -8.80 -5.44
CA VAL A 37 -7.22 -8.46 -6.65
C VAL A 37 -7.95 -9.67 -7.21
N ARG A 38 -7.31 -10.84 -7.26
CA ARG A 38 -7.95 -12.10 -7.69
C ARG A 38 -9.18 -12.40 -6.84
N CYS A 39 -9.04 -12.41 -5.51
CA CYS A 39 -10.17 -12.62 -4.60
C CYS A 39 -11.26 -11.56 -4.74
N GLY A 40 -10.87 -10.30 -4.98
CA GLY A 40 -11.81 -9.21 -5.24
C GLY A 40 -12.64 -9.42 -6.49
N LEU A 41 -12.01 -9.82 -7.60
CA LEU A 41 -12.70 -10.10 -8.86
C LEU A 41 -13.57 -11.37 -8.78
N GLU A 42 -13.14 -12.38 -8.03
CA GLU A 42 -13.98 -13.56 -7.74
C GLU A 42 -15.24 -13.19 -6.93
N HIS A 43 -15.12 -12.22 -6.03
CA HIS A 43 -16.22 -11.81 -5.15
C HIS A 43 -17.17 -10.78 -5.78
N TRP A 44 -16.65 -9.75 -6.43
CA TRP A 44 -17.43 -8.64 -7.00
C TRP A 44 -17.70 -8.77 -8.50
N GLY A 45 -17.04 -9.71 -9.17
CA GLY A 45 -17.12 -9.90 -10.62
C GLY A 45 -16.02 -9.17 -11.39
N SER A 46 -15.84 -9.58 -12.64
CA SER A 46 -14.89 -9.00 -13.59
C SER A 46 -15.56 -8.08 -14.61
N ASP A 47 -16.82 -7.71 -14.40
CA ASP A 47 -17.50 -6.67 -15.16
C ASP A 47 -17.01 -5.28 -14.71
N THR A 48 -17.38 -4.22 -15.44
CA THR A 48 -16.94 -2.85 -15.12
C THR A 48 -17.23 -2.46 -13.67
N LYS A 49 -18.40 -2.86 -13.15
CA LYS A 49 -18.79 -2.55 -11.77
C LYS A 49 -17.92 -3.30 -10.76
N GLY A 50 -17.67 -4.59 -10.98
CA GLY A 50 -16.84 -5.42 -10.11
C GLY A 50 -15.38 -4.98 -10.10
N VAL A 51 -14.82 -4.64 -11.27
CA VAL A 51 -13.46 -4.09 -11.41
C VAL A 51 -13.32 -2.77 -10.65
N GLU A 52 -14.24 -1.83 -10.83
CA GLU A 52 -14.18 -0.53 -10.15
C GLU A 52 -14.40 -0.65 -8.63
N THR A 53 -15.22 -1.61 -8.20
CA THR A 53 -15.39 -1.92 -6.77
C THR A 53 -14.09 -2.47 -6.18
N THR A 54 -13.46 -3.44 -6.85
CA THR A 54 -12.16 -4.00 -6.45
C THR A 54 -11.08 -2.93 -6.41
N ARG A 55 -11.03 -2.07 -7.43
CA ARG A 55 -10.10 -0.93 -7.54
C ARG A 55 -10.22 0.00 -6.35
N ARG A 56 -11.44 0.39 -5.98
CA ARG A 56 -11.69 1.28 -4.86
C ARG A 56 -11.14 0.70 -3.55
N PHE A 57 -11.45 -0.56 -3.24
CA PHE A 57 -10.97 -1.18 -2.01
C PHE A 57 -9.46 -1.44 -2.02
N LEU A 58 -8.89 -1.78 -3.19
CA LEU A 58 -7.44 -1.88 -3.37
C LEU A 58 -6.75 -0.55 -3.06
N LEU A 59 -7.24 0.56 -3.61
CA LEU A 59 -6.67 1.90 -3.38
C LEU A 59 -6.80 2.32 -1.91
N GLU A 60 -7.93 2.01 -1.26
CA GLU A 60 -8.09 2.21 0.19
C GLU A 60 -7.05 1.43 0.98
N TRP A 61 -6.79 0.16 0.62
CA TRP A 61 -5.79 -0.65 1.30
C TRP A 61 -4.36 -0.18 1.03
N LEU A 62 -4.05 0.22 -0.20
CA LEU A 62 -2.75 0.79 -0.57
C LEU A 62 -2.43 2.02 0.28
N SER A 63 -3.44 2.84 0.62
CA SER A 63 -3.29 3.98 1.52
C SER A 63 -2.85 3.60 2.95
N TYR A 64 -2.99 2.32 3.34
CA TYR A 64 -2.42 1.77 4.57
C TYR A 64 -1.03 1.20 4.36
N THR A 65 -0.88 0.32 3.37
CA THR A 65 0.38 -0.41 3.15
C THR A 65 1.55 0.50 2.80
N CYS A 66 1.31 1.70 2.25
CA CYS A 66 2.39 2.65 1.93
C CYS A 66 3.26 3.05 3.13
N ARG A 67 2.76 2.88 4.35
CA ARG A 67 3.51 3.14 5.60
C ARG A 67 4.49 2.04 5.98
N TYR A 68 4.44 0.89 5.30
CA TYR A 68 5.40 -0.18 5.53
C TYR A 68 6.78 0.25 5.05
N VAL A 69 7.78 0.05 5.91
CA VAL A 69 9.20 0.20 5.57
C VAL A 69 9.84 -1.19 5.62
N PRO A 70 10.57 -1.61 4.57
CA PRO A 70 11.39 -2.81 4.58
C PRO A 70 12.27 -2.91 5.83
N VAL A 71 12.37 -4.09 6.42
CA VAL A 71 13.10 -4.28 7.68
C VAL A 71 14.59 -3.97 7.50
N GLY A 72 15.16 -4.32 6.35
CA GLY A 72 16.55 -4.00 6.01
C GLY A 72 16.85 -2.50 5.86
N LEU A 73 15.83 -1.63 5.86
CA LEU A 73 15.99 -0.16 5.84
C LEU A 73 15.75 0.48 7.21
N LEU A 74 15.39 -0.29 8.24
CA LEU A 74 15.12 0.22 9.58
C LEU A 74 16.38 0.15 10.45
N ASP A 75 16.79 1.31 10.99
CA ASP A 75 17.87 1.37 11.99
C ASP A 75 17.45 0.75 13.34
N VAL A 76 16.16 0.84 13.66
CA VAL A 76 15.58 0.34 14.92
C VAL A 76 14.40 -0.57 14.65
N ILE A 77 14.49 -1.80 15.13
CA ILE A 77 13.48 -2.85 15.00
C ILE A 77 12.93 -3.20 16.39
N PRO A 78 11.60 -3.35 16.57
CA PRO A 78 10.54 -3.21 15.58
C PRO A 78 10.09 -1.75 15.37
N GLN A 79 9.61 -1.46 14.16
CA GLN A 79 8.92 -0.20 13.86
C GLN A 79 7.71 -0.02 14.78
N ARG A 80 7.62 1.14 15.46
CA ARG A 80 6.48 1.46 16.33
C ARG A 80 5.31 2.01 15.50
N LEU A 81 4.08 1.65 15.87
CA LEU A 81 2.87 2.03 15.13
C LEU A 81 2.65 3.56 15.04
N SER A 82 3.15 4.33 16.01
CA SER A 82 3.07 5.79 16.03
C SER A 82 4.16 6.46 15.18
N TRP A 83 5.17 5.71 14.76
CA TRP A 83 6.25 6.27 13.95
C TRP A 83 5.75 6.52 12.54
N ARG A 84 6.05 7.73 12.04
CA ARG A 84 5.90 8.05 10.64
C ARG A 84 7.26 7.84 9.98
N PRO A 85 7.36 6.90 9.03
CA PRO A 85 8.60 6.74 8.32
C PRO A 85 8.90 8.01 7.51
N PRO A 86 10.15 8.52 7.52
CA PRO A 86 10.53 9.57 6.59
C PRO A 86 10.43 9.05 5.15
N SER A 87 10.36 9.96 4.19
CA SER A 87 10.50 9.59 2.77
C SER A 87 11.80 8.81 2.57
N TYR A 88 11.71 7.64 1.95
CA TYR A 88 12.84 6.79 1.68
C TYR A 88 12.79 6.27 0.24
N PHE A 89 13.97 5.92 -0.28
CA PHE A 89 14.07 5.13 -1.50
C PHE A 89 14.11 3.66 -1.11
N GLY A 90 13.19 2.89 -1.69
CA GLY A 90 13.15 1.45 -1.50
C GLY A 90 14.37 0.78 -2.10
N ARG A 91 14.54 -0.51 -1.82
CA ARG A 91 15.67 -1.30 -2.36
C ARG A 91 15.58 -1.49 -3.87
N ASP A 92 14.38 -1.34 -4.42
CA ASP A 92 14.09 -1.28 -5.84
C ASP A 92 12.98 -0.27 -6.15
N ASP A 93 12.72 -0.08 -7.45
CA ASP A 93 11.70 0.86 -7.94
C ASP A 93 10.29 0.49 -7.47
N LEU A 94 10.00 -0.80 -7.28
CA LEU A 94 8.68 -1.28 -6.88
C LEU A 94 8.42 -1.00 -5.40
N GLU A 95 9.41 -1.16 -4.52
CA GLU A 95 9.31 -0.74 -3.12
C GLU A 95 9.14 0.77 -3.01
N THR A 96 9.92 1.53 -3.78
CA THR A 96 9.79 2.99 -3.83
C THR A 96 8.39 3.41 -4.27
N LEU A 97 7.85 2.74 -5.31
CA LEU A 97 6.49 2.93 -5.79
C LEU A 97 5.45 2.63 -4.69
N MET A 98 5.65 1.55 -3.93
CA MET A 98 4.75 1.10 -2.87
C MET A 98 4.91 1.86 -1.53
N ALA A 99 5.90 2.73 -1.39
CA ALA A 99 6.19 3.50 -0.17
C ALA A 99 5.62 4.93 -0.18
N SER A 100 5.13 5.40 -1.32
CA SER A 100 4.73 6.80 -1.49
C SER A 100 3.46 7.13 -0.68
N ASP A 101 3.53 8.14 0.20
CA ASP A 101 2.45 8.54 1.11
C ASP A 101 1.89 9.95 0.86
N SER A 102 2.39 10.68 -0.15
CA SER A 102 1.95 12.04 -0.48
C SER A 102 0.62 12.02 -1.25
N ALA A 103 -0.48 12.40 -0.60
CA ALA A 103 -1.80 12.53 -1.21
C ALA A 103 -1.90 13.61 -2.31
N THR A 104 -0.82 14.36 -2.56
CA THR A 104 -0.72 15.34 -3.64
C THR A 104 -0.29 14.63 -4.92
N ASP A 105 -1.11 14.71 -5.99
CA ASP A 105 -0.95 14.26 -7.40
C ASP A 105 -0.03 13.06 -7.72
N TRP A 106 1.21 13.03 -7.23
CA TRP A 106 2.22 12.02 -7.44
C TRP A 106 1.93 10.68 -6.73
N ALA A 107 1.51 10.59 -5.46
CA ALA A 107 1.20 9.27 -4.87
C ALA A 107 -0.17 8.71 -5.29
N LEU A 108 -1.08 9.60 -5.66
CA LEU A 108 -2.29 9.23 -6.41
C LEU A 108 -1.89 8.59 -7.74
N LEU A 109 -0.96 9.19 -8.48
CA LEU A 109 -0.41 8.62 -9.71
C LEU A 109 0.24 7.26 -9.47
N TYR A 110 0.99 7.06 -8.38
CA TYR A 110 1.67 5.79 -8.11
C TYR A 110 0.75 4.66 -7.64
N SER A 111 -0.23 4.96 -6.76
CA SER A 111 -1.25 3.99 -6.35
C SER A 111 -2.21 3.65 -7.48
N VAL A 112 -2.56 4.64 -8.32
CA VAL A 112 -3.27 4.42 -9.58
C VAL A 112 -2.42 3.55 -10.51
N ARG A 113 -1.11 3.80 -10.65
CA ARG A 113 -0.24 2.97 -11.49
C ARG A 113 -0.17 1.51 -11.02
N LEU A 114 -0.05 1.26 -9.72
CA LEU A 114 -0.14 -0.10 -9.15
C LEU A 114 -1.51 -0.74 -9.45
N SER A 115 -2.58 0.05 -9.31
CA SER A 115 -3.92 -0.38 -9.64
C SER A 115 -4.08 -0.69 -11.13
N GLU A 116 -3.48 0.10 -12.02
CA GLU A 116 -3.48 -0.12 -13.47
C GLU A 116 -2.70 -1.37 -13.87
N MET A 117 -1.58 -1.64 -13.20
CA MET A 117 -0.81 -2.87 -13.38
C MET A 117 -1.60 -4.13 -13.00
N LEU A 118 -2.59 -4.01 -12.10
CA LEU A 118 -3.35 -5.15 -11.58
C LEU A 118 -4.75 -5.30 -12.20
N LEU A 119 -5.42 -4.19 -12.50
CA LEU A 119 -6.84 -4.13 -12.89
C LEU A 119 -7.05 -3.47 -14.27
N GLY A 120 -5.96 -3.09 -14.96
CA GLY A 120 -6.02 -2.37 -16.23
C GLY A 120 -6.26 -0.86 -16.07
N LYS A 121 -6.24 -0.14 -17.20
CA LYS A 121 -6.30 1.32 -17.26
C LYS A 121 -7.51 1.87 -16.50
N VAL A 122 -7.32 2.96 -15.74
CA VAL A 122 -8.43 3.68 -15.11
C VAL A 122 -9.26 4.45 -16.14
N PRO A 123 -10.56 4.69 -15.90
CA PRO A 123 -11.35 5.60 -16.72
C PRO A 123 -10.77 7.01 -16.77
N ASP A 124 -10.98 7.71 -17.88
CA ASP A 124 -10.52 9.09 -18.02
C ASP A 124 -11.22 9.99 -16.97
N GLY A 125 -10.44 10.82 -16.27
CA GLY A 125 -10.94 11.66 -15.17
C GLY A 125 -11.15 10.94 -13.84
N PHE A 126 -10.67 9.70 -13.68
CA PHE A 126 -10.69 9.00 -12.41
C PHE A 126 -9.95 9.78 -11.33
N THR A 127 -10.61 9.98 -10.18
CA THR A 127 -10.01 10.59 -8.99
C THR A 127 -10.30 9.69 -7.79
N PHE A 128 -9.29 9.53 -6.93
CA PHE A 128 -9.43 8.77 -5.70
C PHE A 128 -9.02 9.64 -4.51
N ALA A 129 -9.87 9.69 -3.49
CA ALA A 129 -9.55 10.33 -2.23
C ALA A 129 -9.70 9.26 -1.14
N PRO A 130 -8.62 8.91 -0.41
CA PRO A 130 -8.71 7.92 0.66
C PRO A 130 -9.77 8.33 1.69
N LYS A 131 -10.71 7.44 2.00
CA LYS A 131 -11.80 7.72 2.96
C LYS A 131 -11.23 8.04 4.34
N HIS A 132 -10.20 7.30 4.73
CA HIS A 132 -9.44 7.62 5.92
C HIS A 132 -8.36 8.60 5.48
N LYS A 133 -8.42 9.85 5.99
CA LYS A 133 -7.27 10.76 5.99
C LYS A 133 -6.14 10.06 6.75
N SER A 134 -5.44 9.19 6.05
CA SER A 134 -4.01 9.11 6.12
C SER A 134 -3.55 10.55 6.18
N ASN A 135 -3.08 11.03 7.34
CA ASN A 135 -2.49 12.35 7.47
C ASN A 135 -1.21 12.39 6.61
N ALA A 136 -1.40 12.35 5.29
CA ALA A 136 -0.40 12.57 4.28
C ALA A 136 0.18 13.95 4.54
N TYR A 137 1.48 14.07 4.35
CA TYR A 137 2.17 15.34 4.48
C TYR A 137 1.38 16.44 3.75
N ASP A 138 0.83 17.41 4.49
CA ASP A 138 0.73 18.76 3.95
C ASP A 138 2.17 19.11 3.58
N ARG A 139 2.36 19.57 2.34
CA ARG A 139 3.67 19.90 1.75
C ARG A 139 4.63 20.42 2.82
N ALA A 140 5.86 19.90 2.81
CA ALA A 140 6.96 20.69 3.32
C ALA A 140 6.93 22.01 2.54
N GLU A 141 6.41 23.06 3.17
CA GLU A 141 6.80 24.42 2.86
C GLU A 141 8.29 24.49 3.17
N ASN A 142 9.11 24.17 2.16
CA ASN A 142 10.49 24.57 2.17
C ASN A 142 10.47 26.10 2.12
N GLY A 143 10.82 26.73 3.24
CA GLY A 143 11.22 28.13 3.28
C GLY A 143 12.51 28.38 2.51
#